data_AF-A0A972N495-F1
#
_entry.id   AF-A0A972N495-F1
#
_cell.length_a   1.000
_cell.length_b   1.000
_cell.length_c   1.000
_cell.angle_alpha   90.00
_cell.angle_beta   90.00
_cell.angle_gamma   90.00
#
_symmetry.space_group_name_H-M   'P 1'
#
loop_
_entity.id
_entity.type
_entity.pdbx_description
1 polymer ?
#
loop_
_entity_poly.entity_id
_entity_poly.type
_entity_poly.pdbx_seq_one_letter_code
_entity_poly.pdbx_strand_id
1 'polypeptide(L)'
;MKRGFVTIEAIIAFVVLTFAILMTVSSVRTLNLYKSKKDFYQDLYMSVLSVKDLIKNKDLEKNRIFEGELNGFKYRAQVKKEDVKHNMLMDEFFGFSPGTYQVTLYKILLEMKKGNLVKNFSFLLTREKLLKEYQYRP
;
A
#
# COMPACT_ATOMS: atom_id res chain seq x y z
N MET A 1 19.37 -61.86 26.90
CA MET A 1 19.51 -61.06 25.65
C MET A 1 18.34 -60.11 25.37
N LYS A 2 17.07 -60.43 25.71
CA LYS A 2 15.91 -59.56 25.37
C LYS A 2 15.88 -58.17 26.03
N ARG A 3 16.39 -58.01 27.26
CA ARG A 3 16.35 -56.73 28.00
C ARG A 3 17.19 -55.61 27.35
N GLY A 4 18.36 -55.95 26.80
CA GLY A 4 19.23 -54.97 26.12
C GLY A 4 18.62 -54.43 24.81
N PHE A 5 17.86 -55.26 24.12
CA PHE A 5 17.17 -54.87 22.88
C PHE A 5 16.04 -53.87 23.16
N VAL A 6 15.25 -54.11 24.22
CA VAL A 6 14.16 -53.21 24.66
C VAL A 6 14.71 -51.84 25.11
N THR A 7 15.86 -51.81 25.79
CA THR A 7 16.48 -50.53 26.19
C THR A 7 16.99 -49.72 25.00
N ILE A 8 17.54 -50.36 23.96
CA ILE A 8 17.99 -49.68 22.75
C ILE A 8 16.81 -49.08 21.99
N GLU A 9 15.73 -49.85 21.85
CA GLU A 9 14.49 -49.40 21.20
C GLU A 9 13.86 -48.20 21.92
N ALA A 10 13.83 -48.22 23.25
CA ALA A 10 13.35 -47.09 24.06
C ALA A 10 14.21 -45.83 23.86
N ILE A 11 15.54 -45.97 23.75
CA ILE A 11 16.44 -44.83 23.50
C ILE A 11 16.20 -44.26 22.10
N ILE A 12 16.06 -45.11 21.08
CA ILE A 12 15.79 -44.67 19.71
C ILE A 12 14.44 -43.95 19.65
N ALA A 13 13.39 -44.50 20.26
CA ALA A 13 12.08 -43.86 20.33
C ALA A 13 12.15 -42.49 21.00
N PHE A 14 12.91 -42.37 22.10
CA PHE A 14 13.10 -41.11 22.80
C PHE A 14 13.85 -40.07 21.94
N VAL A 15 14.88 -40.49 21.21
CA VAL A 15 15.61 -39.61 20.29
C VAL A 15 14.69 -39.13 19.16
N VAL A 16 13.92 -40.02 18.55
CA VAL A 16 12.96 -39.63 17.50
C VAL A 16 11.91 -38.67 18.04
N LEU A 17 11.39 -38.92 19.24
CA LEU A 17 10.38 -38.06 19.87
C LEU A 17 10.93 -36.65 20.16
N THR A 18 12.15 -36.57 20.70
CA THR A 18 12.79 -35.28 20.99
C THR A 18 13.07 -34.49 19.71
N PHE A 19 13.54 -35.14 18.64
CA PHE A 19 13.69 -34.51 17.33
C PHE A 19 12.36 -34.02 16.77
N ALA A 20 11.30 -34.83 16.86
CA ALA A 20 9.97 -34.43 16.41
C ALA A 20 9.49 -33.16 17.13
N ILE A 21 9.61 -33.11 18.46
CA ILE A 21 9.24 -31.94 19.27
C ILE A 21 10.05 -30.71 18.86
N LEU A 22 11.37 -30.84 18.74
CA LEU A 22 12.24 -29.73 18.35
C LEU A 22 11.91 -29.20 16.95
N MET A 23 11.66 -30.10 15.99
CA MET A 23 11.25 -29.71 14.63
C MET A 23 9.91 -28.98 14.64
N THR A 24 8.92 -29.47 15.39
CA THR A 24 7.61 -28.81 15.48
C THR A 24 7.74 -27.42 16.09
N VAL A 25 8.48 -27.26 17.20
CA VAL A 25 8.68 -25.96 17.86
C VAL A 25 9.39 -24.98 16.93
N SER A 26 10.46 -25.43 16.25
CA SER A 26 11.19 -24.60 15.28
C SER A 26 10.31 -24.19 14.10
N SER A 27 9.52 -25.12 13.58
CA SER A 27 8.58 -24.87 12.48
C SER A 27 7.51 -23.84 12.87
N VAL A 28 6.86 -24.02 14.03
CA VAL A 28 5.86 -23.07 14.54
C VAL A 28 6.45 -21.68 14.73
N ARG A 29 7.66 -21.58 15.31
CA ARG A 29 8.35 -20.30 15.48
C ARG A 29 8.63 -19.63 14.14
N THR A 30 9.10 -20.40 13.17
CA THR A 30 9.40 -19.91 11.81
C THR A 30 8.14 -19.41 11.13
N LEU A 31 7.03 -20.15 11.22
CA LEU A 31 5.73 -19.75 10.68
C LEU A 31 5.23 -18.46 11.33
N ASN A 32 5.36 -18.31 12.65
CA ASN A 32 4.96 -17.09 13.33
C ASN A 32 5.77 -15.87 12.87
N LEU A 33 7.07 -16.04 12.63
CA LEU A 33 7.92 -14.97 12.09
C LEU A 33 7.49 -14.57 10.67
N TYR A 34 7.21 -15.55 9.80
CA TYR A 34 6.71 -15.26 8.44
C TYR A 34 5.35 -14.60 8.46
N LYS A 35 4.43 -15.08 9.32
CA LYS A 35 3.11 -14.49 9.49
C LYS A 35 3.21 -13.05 9.96
N SER A 36 3.99 -12.77 10.99
CA SER A 36 4.19 -11.41 11.49
C SER A 36 4.76 -10.46 10.44
N LYS A 37 5.75 -10.92 9.64
CA LYS A 37 6.28 -10.13 8.52
C LYS A 37 5.21 -9.88 7.46
N LYS A 38 4.44 -10.90 7.08
CA LYS A 38 3.36 -10.78 6.10
C LYS A 38 2.31 -9.78 6.56
N ASP A 39 1.84 -9.92 7.80
CA ASP A 39 0.83 -9.03 8.41
C ASP A 39 1.34 -7.58 8.42
N PHE A 40 2.60 -7.36 8.79
CA PHE A 40 3.24 -6.05 8.74
C PHE A 40 3.23 -5.42 7.32
N TYR A 41 3.60 -6.19 6.29
CA TYR A 41 3.56 -5.68 4.92
C TYR A 41 2.14 -5.43 4.43
N GLN A 42 1.21 -6.31 4.78
CA GLN A 42 -0.20 -6.13 4.45
C GLN A 42 -0.74 -4.83 5.06
N ASP A 43 -0.47 -4.57 6.34
CA ASP A 43 -0.85 -3.33 7.01
C ASP A 43 -0.22 -2.10 6.36
N LEU A 44 1.06 -2.18 5.97
CA LEU A 44 1.75 -1.10 5.29
C LEU A 44 1.08 -0.78 3.95
N TYR A 45 0.84 -1.79 3.10
CA TYR A 45 0.22 -1.61 1.79
C TYR A 45 -1.22 -1.11 1.89
N MET A 46 -2.01 -1.68 2.81
CA MET A 46 -3.37 -1.20 3.07
C MET A 46 -3.36 0.26 3.50
N SER A 47 -2.45 0.64 4.40
CA SER A 47 -2.32 2.03 4.85
C SER A 47 -1.94 2.97 3.70
N VAL A 48 -0.99 2.59 2.85
CA VAL A 48 -0.60 3.37 1.65
C VAL A 48 -1.78 3.56 0.70
N LEU A 49 -2.57 2.51 0.44
CA LEU A 49 -3.75 2.58 -0.41
C LEU A 49 -4.84 3.48 0.21
N SER A 50 -5.10 3.34 1.51
CA SER A 50 -6.05 4.21 2.22
C SER A 50 -5.60 5.68 2.18
N VAL A 51 -4.31 5.98 2.37
CA VAL A 51 -3.78 7.35 2.22
C VAL A 51 -3.97 7.85 0.79
N LYS A 52 -3.70 7.02 -0.22
CA LYS A 52 -3.92 7.38 -1.62
C LYS A 52 -5.39 7.74 -1.89
N ASP A 53 -6.33 6.95 -1.38
CA ASP A 53 -7.77 7.21 -1.55
C ASP A 53 -8.22 8.45 -0.78
N LEU A 54 -7.71 8.67 0.43
CA LEU A 54 -7.94 9.90 1.20
C LEU A 54 -7.48 11.13 0.44
N ILE A 55 -6.28 11.11 -0.13
CA ILE A 55 -5.72 12.22 -0.90
C ILE A 55 -6.50 12.42 -2.20
N LYS A 56 -6.92 11.35 -2.88
CA LYS A 56 -7.75 11.42 -4.09
C LYS A 56 -9.06 12.18 -3.86
N ASN A 57 -9.63 12.09 -2.66
CA ASN A 57 -10.88 12.76 -2.32
C ASN A 57 -10.69 14.18 -1.74
N LYS A 58 -9.45 14.64 -1.53
CA LYS A 58 -9.13 15.96 -0.97
C LYS A 58 -8.78 16.97 -2.06
N ASP A 59 -9.06 18.25 -1.80
CA ASP A 59 -8.63 19.33 -2.67
C ASP A 59 -7.09 19.49 -2.64
N LEU A 60 -6.45 19.12 -3.75
CA LEU A 60 -4.99 19.11 -3.92
C LEU A 60 -4.40 20.50 -4.21
N GLU A 61 -5.24 21.47 -4.60
CA GLU A 61 -4.79 22.83 -4.89
C GLU A 61 -4.52 23.60 -3.58
N LYS A 62 -5.33 23.35 -2.55
CA LYS A 62 -5.26 24.04 -1.25
C LYS A 62 -4.29 23.40 -0.27
N ASN A 63 -4.25 22.07 -0.20
CA ASN A 63 -3.46 21.34 0.78
C ASN A 63 -2.35 20.55 0.10
N ARG A 64 -1.11 21.02 0.27
CA ARG A 64 0.08 20.37 -0.31
C ARG A 64 0.73 19.34 0.60
N ILE A 65 0.34 19.30 1.87
CA ILE A 65 0.91 18.38 2.86
C ILE A 65 -0.26 17.75 3.62
N PHE A 66 -0.26 16.42 3.71
CA PHE A 66 -1.22 15.64 4.49
C PHE A 66 -0.46 14.77 5.48
N GLU A 67 -0.82 14.87 6.75
CA GLU A 67 -0.18 14.11 7.83
C GLU A 67 -1.26 13.42 8.67
N GLY A 68 -0.90 12.29 9.26
CA GLY A 68 -1.81 11.52 10.11
C GLY A 68 -1.22 10.16 10.50
N GLU A 69 -2.08 9.30 11.02
CA GLU A 69 -1.70 7.96 11.46
C GLU A 69 -2.73 6.92 11.01
N LEU A 70 -2.27 5.81 10.43
CA LEU A 70 -3.10 4.69 10.00
C LEU A 70 -2.40 3.37 10.34
N ASN A 71 -3.11 2.46 11.02
CA ASN A 71 -2.58 1.15 11.45
C ASN A 71 -1.23 1.22 12.20
N GLY A 72 -1.05 2.28 12.99
CA GLY A 72 0.18 2.58 13.72
C GLY A 72 1.35 3.07 12.85
N PHE A 73 1.11 3.37 11.57
CA PHE A 73 2.05 4.07 10.70
C PHE A 73 1.72 5.55 10.68
N LYS A 74 2.67 6.37 11.10
CA LYS A 74 2.62 7.82 10.88
C LYS A 74 2.94 8.07 9.43
N TYR A 75 2.11 8.86 8.76
CA TYR A 75 2.32 9.18 7.36
C TYR A 75 2.48 10.68 7.13
N ARG A 76 3.26 11.01 6.11
CA ARG A 76 3.43 12.37 5.60
C ARG A 76 3.41 12.32 4.08
N ALA A 77 2.37 12.88 3.49
CA ALA A 77 2.20 12.96 2.04
C ALA A 77 2.41 14.39 1.56
N GLN A 78 3.38 14.60 0.68
CA GLN A 78 3.63 15.87 0.01
C GLN A 78 3.14 15.81 -1.43
N VAL A 79 2.30 16.77 -1.81
CA VAL A 79 1.79 16.92 -3.17
C VAL A 79 2.65 17.93 -3.93
N LYS A 80 3.20 17.50 -5.06
CA LYS A 80 3.94 18.33 -6.02
C LYS A 80 3.18 18.34 -7.34
N LYS A 81 3.00 19.53 -7.91
CA LYS A 81 2.40 19.70 -9.25
C LYS A 81 3.51 19.49 -10.28
N GLU A 82 3.35 18.53 -11.20
CA GLU A 82 4.39 18.25 -12.22
C GLU A 82 4.04 18.81 -13.59
N ASP A 83 2.81 18.66 -14.08
CA ASP A 83 2.46 19.11 -15.43
C ASP A 83 0.98 19.53 -15.54
N VAL A 84 0.70 20.47 -16.45
CA VAL A 84 -0.65 20.96 -16.77
C VAL A 84 -0.83 20.92 -18.28
N LYS A 85 -1.74 20.06 -18.75
CA LYS A 85 -2.14 20.02 -20.15
C LYS A 85 -3.56 20.55 -20.30
N HIS A 86 -3.77 21.38 -21.32
CA HIS A 86 -5.07 21.89 -21.69
C HIS A 86 -5.53 21.11 -22.90
N ASN A 87 -6.61 20.34 -22.76
CA ASN A 87 -7.20 19.60 -23.86
C ASN A 87 -8.55 20.23 -24.22
N MET A 88 -8.73 20.49 -25.51
CA MET A 88 -10.01 20.88 -26.09
C MET A 88 -10.62 19.60 -26.64
N LEU A 89 -11.74 19.15 -26.07
CA LEU A 89 -12.51 18.06 -26.69
C LEU A 89 -13.24 18.68 -27.88
N MET A 90 -13.06 18.10 -29.06
CA MET A 90 -13.73 18.52 -30.29
C MET A 90 -14.57 17.32 -30.72
N ASP A 91 -15.89 17.48 -30.73
CA ASP A 91 -16.79 16.40 -31.11
C ASP A 91 -16.83 16.30 -32.64
N GLU A 92 -16.27 15.22 -33.19
CA GLU A 92 -16.10 15.02 -34.64
C GLU A 92 -17.42 14.94 -35.41
N PHE A 93 -18.55 14.70 -34.72
CA PHE A 93 -19.86 14.57 -35.35
C PHE A 93 -20.67 15.87 -35.47
N PHE A 94 -20.39 16.88 -34.63
CA PHE A 94 -21.20 18.10 -34.59
C PHE A 94 -20.41 19.40 -34.84
N GLY A 95 -19.08 19.36 -34.96
CA GLY A 95 -18.28 20.58 -35.14
C GLY A 95 -18.32 21.51 -33.92
N PHE A 96 -18.77 21.01 -32.77
CA PHE A 96 -18.85 21.72 -31.50
C PHE A 96 -17.78 21.21 -30.53
N SER A 97 -17.19 22.13 -29.76
CA SER A 97 -16.32 21.77 -28.64
C SER A 97 -17.15 21.78 -27.35
N PRO A 98 -17.40 20.62 -26.70
CA PRO A 98 -18.18 20.56 -25.45
C PRO A 98 -17.52 21.27 -24.25
N GLY A 99 -16.32 21.82 -24.39
CA GLY A 99 -15.68 22.63 -23.36
C GLY A 99 -14.16 22.48 -23.35
N THR A 100 -13.49 23.41 -22.66
CA THR A 100 -12.04 23.32 -22.43
C THR A 100 -11.80 22.68 -21.06
N TYR A 101 -10.98 21.62 -21.03
CA TYR A 101 -10.59 20.93 -19.80
C TYR A 101 -9.11 21.21 -19.50
N GLN A 102 -8.83 21.47 -18.23
CA GLN A 102 -7.47 21.47 -17.70
C GLN A 102 -7.22 20.17 -16.98
N VAL A 103 -6.26 19.39 -17.49
CA VAL A 103 -5.77 18.19 -16.84
C VAL A 103 -4.48 18.55 -16.10
N THR A 104 -4.49 18.41 -14.78
CA THR A 104 -3.30 18.63 -13.95
C THR A 104 -2.79 17.31 -13.39
N LEU A 105 -1.49 17.07 -13.58
CA LEU A 105 -0.78 15.93 -13.02
C LEU A 105 -0.11 16.33 -11.70
N TYR A 106 -0.46 15.60 -10.65
CA TYR A 106 0.14 15.71 -9.33
C TYR A 106 0.98 14.48 -9.02
N LYS A 107 2.17 14.70 -8.47
CA LYS A 107 3.03 13.69 -7.88
C LYS A 107 2.94 13.76 -6.38
N ILE A 108 2.60 12.64 -5.76
CA ILE A 108 2.44 12.52 -4.32
C ILE A 108 3.62 11.72 -3.80
N LEU A 109 4.40 12.33 -2.92
CA LEU A 109 5.51 11.71 -2.19
C LEU A 109 5.02 11.35 -0.80
N LEU A 110 4.88 10.07 -0.52
CA LEU A 110 4.36 9.54 0.73
C LEU A 110 5.49 8.90 1.54
N GLU A 111 5.72 9.42 2.73
CA GLU A 111 6.57 8.80 3.75
C GLU A 111 5.68 8.07 4.76
N MET A 112 6.00 6.82 5.06
CA MET A 112 5.36 5.97 6.06
C MET A 112 6.39 5.60 7.13
N LYS A 113 6.10 5.88 8.40
CA LYS A 113 7.00 5.66 9.54
C LYS A 113 6.32 4.86 10.65
N LYS A 114 6.99 3.80 11.11
CA LYS A 114 6.58 2.99 12.29
C LYS A 114 7.81 2.57 13.07
N GLY A 115 7.98 3.13 14.27
CA GLY A 115 9.23 3.00 15.04
C GLY A 115 10.44 3.55 14.27
N ASN A 116 11.46 2.71 14.09
CA ASN A 116 12.68 3.05 13.35
C ASN A 116 12.58 2.80 11.84
N LEU A 117 11.48 2.22 11.36
CA LEU A 117 11.30 1.90 9.96
C LEU A 117 10.64 3.07 9.24
N VAL A 118 11.31 3.54 8.18
CA VAL A 118 10.82 4.58 7.26
C VAL A 118 10.75 4.00 5.86
N LYS A 119 9.62 4.17 5.18
CA LYS A 119 9.40 3.75 3.80
C LYS A 119 8.79 4.87 2.99
N ASN A 120 9.37 5.11 1.82
CA ASN A 120 8.96 6.17 0.91
C ASN A 120 8.29 5.56 -0.31
N PHE A 121 7.17 6.16 -0.71
CA PHE A 121 6.38 5.79 -1.87
C PHE A 121 6.14 7.03 -2.71
N SER A 122 5.98 6.84 -4.01
CA SER A 122 5.56 7.91 -4.92
C SER A 122 4.47 7.41 -5.84
N PHE A 123 3.43 8.20 -6.02
CA PHE A 123 2.36 7.90 -6.97
C PHE A 123 1.90 9.16 -7.70
N LEU A 124 1.36 8.95 -8.90
CA LEU A 124 0.83 10.01 -9.75
C LEU A 124 -0.69 10.04 -9.66
N LEU A 125 -1.25 11.24 -9.68
CA LEU A 125 -2.69 11.47 -9.63
C LEU A 125 -3.06 12.57 -10.62
N THR A 126 -3.99 12.28 -11.52
CA THR A 126 -4.55 13.23 -12.48
C THR A 126 -5.84 13.84 -11.93
N ARG A 127 -5.99 15.16 -12.08
CA ARG A 127 -7.21 15.91 -11.79
C ARG A 127 -7.65 16.65 -13.03
N GLU A 128 -8.92 16.53 -13.36
CA GLU A 128 -9.54 17.25 -14.46
C GLU A 128 -10.40 18.37 -13.87
N LYS A 129 -10.28 19.57 -14.46
CA LYS A 129 -11.08 20.74 -14.10
C LYS A 129 -11.68 21.31 -15.37
N LEU A 130 -13.01 21.42 -15.42
CA LEU A 130 -13.71 22.12 -16.49
C LEU A 130 -13.41 23.63 -16.37
N LEU A 131 -12.92 24.24 -17.44
CA LEU A 131 -12.58 25.67 -17.46
C LEU A 131 -13.72 26.53 -18.00
N LYS A 132 -14.45 26.03 -19.00
CA LYS A 132 -15.64 26.68 -19.58
C LYS A 132 -16.61 25.65 -20.11
N GLU A 133 -17.86 25.78 -19.70
CA GLU A 133 -19.02 25.09 -20.27
C GLU A 133 -19.67 26.04 -21.28
N TYR A 134 -19.78 25.63 -22.54
CA TYR A 134 -20.53 26.41 -23.52
C TYR A 134 -22.01 26.08 -23.36
N GLN A 135 -22.76 26.97 -22.68
CA GLN A 135 -24.21 26.82 -22.53
C GLN A 135 -24.95 27.14 -23.83
N TYR A 136 -25.84 26.23 -24.22
CA TYR A 136 -26.79 26.38 -25.31
C TYR A 136 -27.74 27.55 -25.03
N ARG A 137 -27.73 28.59 -25.86
CA ARG A 137 -28.86 29.53 -25.95
C ARG A 137 -29.76 29.05 -27.11
N PRO A 138 -31.03 28.69 -26.84
CA PRO A 138 -31.98 28.30 -27.89
C PRO A 138 -32.26 29.45 -28.85
#